data_AF-A0A0Q7N3G4-F1
#
_entry.id   AF-A0A0Q7N3G4-F1
#
_cell.length_a   1.000
_cell.length_b   1.000
_cell.length_c   1.000
_cell.angle_alpha   90.00
_cell.angle_beta   90.00
_cell.angle_gamma   90.00
#
_symmetry.space_group_name_H-M   'P 1'
#
loop_
_entity.id
_entity.type
_entity.pdbx_description
1 polymer ?
#
loop_
_entity_poly.entity_id
_entity_poly.type
_entity_poly.pdbx_seq_one_letter_code
_entity_poly.pdbx_strand_id
1 'polypeptide(L)'
;MSTVPGVVTADVAEARDIAAAKTAFYDTIPSYQRVVALSGAQRAAELVVIGDEETVAARVADYFAAGATDVVFSQTELTTPEDQRRTWRPLGELNRAR
;
A
#
# COMPACT_ATOMS: atom_id res chain seq x y z
N MET A 1 -0.99 -3.88 15.05
CA MET A 1 -0.21 -3.03 14.13
C MET A 1 0.00 -3.75 12.80
N SER A 2 -0.52 -3.20 11.71
CA SER A 2 -0.34 -3.69 10.34
C SER A 2 0.38 -2.63 9.50
N THR A 3 1.44 -3.02 8.81
CA THR A 3 2.18 -2.14 7.89
C THR A 3 1.76 -2.42 6.45
N VAL A 4 1.39 -1.38 5.72
CA VAL A 4 0.81 -1.47 4.38
C VAL A 4 1.65 -0.60 3.43
N PRO A 5 2.34 -1.16 2.43
CA PRO A 5 2.98 -0.33 1.43
C PRO A 5 1.91 0.33 0.55
N GLY A 6 2.03 1.64 0.30
CA GLY A 6 1.08 2.29 -0.60
C GLY A 6 1.32 3.77 -0.85
N VAL A 7 0.73 4.25 -1.93
CA VAL A 7 0.85 5.62 -2.42
C VAL A 7 -0.43 6.08 -3.12
N VAL A 8 -0.81 7.33 -2.87
CA VAL A 8 -1.81 8.05 -3.66
C VAL A 8 -1.13 8.61 -4.91
N THR A 9 -1.63 8.27 -6.10
CA THR A 9 -1.06 8.77 -7.36
C THR A 9 -2.14 8.92 -8.44
N ALA A 10 -1.92 9.85 -9.38
CA ALA A 10 -2.73 9.98 -10.58
C ALA A 10 -2.26 9.03 -11.71
N ASP A 11 -0.99 8.61 -11.71
CA ASP A 11 -0.45 7.66 -12.70
C ASP A 11 -0.31 6.26 -12.09
N VAL A 12 -1.45 5.57 -12.01
CA VAL A 12 -1.54 4.21 -11.46
C VAL A 12 -0.73 3.22 -12.28
N ALA A 13 -0.59 3.43 -13.59
CA ALA A 13 0.15 2.52 -14.46
C ALA A 13 1.65 2.60 -14.16
N GLU A 14 2.21 3.81 -14.16
CA GLU A 14 3.63 4.02 -13.83
C GLU A 14 3.95 3.53 -12.41
N ALA A 15 3.09 3.83 -11.44
CA ALA A 15 3.29 3.39 -10.06
C ALA A 15 3.29 1.85 -9.92
N ARG A 16 2.47 1.14 -10.69
CA ARG A 16 2.47 -0.33 -10.72
C ARG A 16 3.76 -0.89 -11.29
N ASP A 17 4.31 -0.27 -12.32
CA ASP A 17 5.60 -0.67 -12.90
C ASP A 17 6.74 -0.45 -11.90
N ILE A 18 6.74 0.70 -11.21
CA ILE A 18 7.73 0.99 -10.15
C ILE A 18 7.59 0.00 -8.99
N ALA A 19 6.36 -0.29 -8.54
CA ALA A 19 6.12 -1.29 -7.50
C ALA A 19 6.65 -2.66 -7.92
N ALA A 20 6.30 -3.12 -9.13
CA ALA A 20 6.78 -4.38 -9.67
C ALA A 20 8.31 -4.46 -9.66
N ALA A 21 9.00 -3.41 -10.12
CA ALA A 21 10.46 -3.37 -10.11
C ALA A 21 11.04 -3.40 -8.69
N LYS A 22 10.50 -2.59 -7.76
CA LYS A 22 11.03 -2.48 -6.38
C LYS A 22 10.74 -3.70 -5.52
N THR A 23 9.65 -4.42 -5.78
CA THR A 23 9.28 -5.61 -4.99
C THR A 23 9.71 -6.93 -5.62
N ALA A 24 10.21 -6.93 -6.88
CA ALA A 24 10.54 -8.14 -7.63
C ALA A 24 11.48 -9.11 -6.88
N PHE A 25 12.39 -8.58 -6.05
CA PHE A 25 13.28 -9.41 -5.24
C PHE A 25 12.51 -10.36 -4.31
N TYR A 26 11.38 -9.94 -3.76
CA TYR A 26 10.55 -10.75 -2.86
C TYR A 26 9.90 -11.95 -3.55
N ASP A 27 9.64 -11.83 -4.86
CA ASP A 27 9.10 -12.91 -5.67
C ASP A 27 10.12 -14.03 -5.91
N THR A 28 11.40 -13.84 -5.55
CA THR A 28 12.46 -14.85 -5.67
C THR A 28 12.69 -15.68 -4.40
N ILE A 29 12.08 -15.28 -3.27
CA ILE A 29 12.29 -15.91 -1.97
C ILE A 29 11.10 -16.84 -1.63
N PRO A 30 11.30 -18.17 -1.50
CA PRO A 30 10.21 -19.13 -1.31
C PRO A 30 9.31 -18.85 -0.09
N SER A 31 9.90 -18.41 1.02
CA SER A 31 9.13 -18.06 2.23
C SER A 31 8.24 -16.83 2.01
N TYR A 32 8.66 -15.87 1.19
CA TYR A 32 7.88 -14.67 0.89
C TYR A 32 6.78 -14.97 -0.12
N GLN A 33 7.06 -15.77 -1.16
CA GLN A 33 6.04 -16.29 -2.07
C GLN A 33 4.89 -16.97 -1.30
N ARG A 34 5.21 -17.77 -0.28
CA ARG A 34 4.20 -18.41 0.57
C ARG A 34 3.33 -17.39 1.31
N VAL A 35 3.93 -16.34 1.88
CA VAL A 35 3.21 -15.28 2.60
C VAL A 35 2.35 -14.44 1.64
N VAL A 36 2.88 -14.08 0.47
CA VAL A 36 2.14 -13.35 -0.57
C VAL A 36 0.90 -14.13 -1.01
N ALA A 37 1.04 -15.44 -1.24
CA ALA A 37 -0.07 -16.31 -1.60
C ALA A 37 -1.15 -16.42 -0.51
N LEU A 38 -0.77 -16.34 0.77
CA LEU A 38 -1.76 -16.32 1.87
C LEU A 38 -2.62 -15.05 1.87
N SER A 39 -2.11 -13.95 1.32
CA SER A 39 -2.85 -12.71 1.11
C SER A 39 -3.71 -12.72 -0.17
N GLY A 40 -3.73 -13.82 -0.92
CA GLY A 40 -4.45 -13.95 -2.18
C GLY A 40 -3.76 -13.32 -3.39
N ALA A 41 -2.52 -12.85 -3.23
CA ALA A 41 -1.72 -12.26 -4.29
C ALA A 41 -0.79 -13.28 -4.93
N GLN A 42 -0.40 -13.04 -6.19
CA GLN A 42 0.59 -13.86 -6.90
C GLN A 42 1.99 -13.25 -6.84
N ARG A 43 2.09 -11.93 -6.72
CA ARG A 43 3.34 -11.17 -6.67
C ARG A 43 3.33 -10.15 -5.55
N ALA A 44 4.49 -9.86 -4.99
CA ALA A 44 4.63 -8.88 -3.91
C ALA A 44 4.12 -7.49 -4.32
N ALA A 45 4.22 -7.14 -5.61
CA ALA A 45 3.73 -5.87 -6.16
C ALA A 45 2.22 -5.68 -5.98
N GLU A 46 1.45 -6.77 -5.95
CA GLU A 46 -0.02 -6.74 -5.79
C GLU A 46 -0.44 -6.43 -4.35
N LEU A 47 0.50 -6.46 -3.40
CA LEU A 47 0.27 -6.04 -2.02
C LEU A 47 0.44 -4.53 -1.81
N VAL A 48 0.98 -3.81 -2.79
CA VAL A 48 1.17 -2.35 -2.73
C VAL A 48 -0.14 -1.67 -3.08
N VAL A 49 -0.69 -0.88 -2.14
CA VAL A 49 -1.90 -0.11 -2.36
C VAL A 49 -1.58 1.11 -3.24
N ILE A 50 -2.07 1.10 -4.48
CA ILE A 50 -1.86 2.17 -5.46
C ILE A 50 -3.22 2.63 -5.96
N GLY A 51 -3.49 3.93 -5.87
CA GLY A 51 -4.73 4.51 -6.36
C GLY A 51 -4.85 5.97 -5.95
N ASP A 52 -6.07 6.49 -5.97
CA ASP A 52 -6.40 7.81 -5.46
C ASP A 52 -6.63 7.81 -3.94
N GLU A 53 -6.99 8.96 -3.39
CA GLU A 53 -7.29 9.14 -1.97
C GLU A 53 -8.43 8.22 -1.50
N GLU A 54 -9.48 8.02 -2.31
CA GLU A 54 -10.62 7.16 -1.98
C GLU A 54 -10.19 5.69 -1.91
N THR A 55 -9.36 5.24 -2.86
CA THR A 55 -8.78 3.90 -2.87
C THR A 55 -7.97 3.64 -1.60
N VAL A 56 -7.10 4.59 -1.21
CA VAL A 56 -6.30 4.46 0.02
C VAL A 56 -7.19 4.46 1.26
N ALA A 57 -8.19 5.34 1.35
CA ALA A 57 -9.11 5.40 2.48
C ALA A 57 -9.94 4.11 2.62
N ALA A 58 -10.44 3.56 1.52
CA ALA A 58 -11.17 2.29 1.50
C ALA A 58 -10.29 1.13 1.99
N ARG A 59 -9.04 1.05 1.52
CA ARG A 59 -8.09 0.02 1.99
C ARG A 59 -7.76 0.15 3.47
N VAL A 60 -7.59 1.38 3.97
CA VAL A 60 -7.42 1.61 5.41
C VAL A 60 -8.63 1.09 6.19
N ALA A 61 -9.86 1.38 5.72
CA ALA A 61 -11.08 0.89 6.34
C ALA A 61 -11.16 -0.64 6.37
N ASP A 62 -10.76 -1.33 5.28
CA ASP A 62 -10.69 -2.79 5.21
C ASP A 62 -9.79 -3.38 6.31
N TYR A 63 -8.61 -2.81 6.53
CA TYR A 63 -7.69 -3.29 7.57
C TYR A 63 -8.29 -3.15 8.97
N PHE A 64 -8.98 -2.04 9.24
CA PHE A 64 -9.66 -1.85 10.51
C PHE A 64 -10.87 -2.79 10.67
N ALA A 65 -11.63 -3.03 9.60
CA ALA A 65 -12.72 -4.00 9.60
C ALA A 65 -12.20 -5.43 9.84
N ALA A 66 -10.97 -5.74 9.39
CA ALA A 66 -10.27 -6.99 9.68
C ALA A 66 -9.68 -7.08 11.10
N GLY A 67 -9.89 -6.06 11.95
CA GLY A 67 -9.47 -6.05 13.35
C GLY A 67 -8.08 -5.46 13.61
N ALA A 68 -7.46 -4.80 12.62
CA ALA A 68 -6.23 -4.05 12.89
C ALA A 68 -6.52 -2.92 13.88
N THR A 69 -5.68 -2.76 14.90
CA THR A 69 -5.74 -1.62 15.84
C THR A 69 -5.01 -0.39 15.31
N ASP A 70 -3.96 -0.62 14.53
CA ASP A 70 -3.09 0.40 13.96
C ASP A 70 -2.75 0.00 12.53
N VAL A 71 -2.84 0.96 11.61
CA VAL A 71 -2.48 0.80 10.21
C VAL A 71 -1.41 1.83 9.89
N VAL A 72 -0.22 1.37 9.50
CA VAL A 72 0.93 2.22 9.17
C VAL A 72 1.21 2.10 7.68
N PHE A 73 1.12 3.22 6.96
CA PHE A 73 1.51 3.24 5.54
C PHE A 73 3.03 3.39 5.41
N SER A 74 3.64 2.55 4.57
CA SER A 74 5.06 2.56 4.25
C SER A 74 5.27 2.74 2.74
N GLN A 75 6.51 3.01 2.33
CA GLN A 75 6.88 3.20 0.91
C GLN A 75 6.06 4.30 0.21
N THR A 76 5.60 5.29 0.97
CA THR A 76 4.80 6.42 0.47
C THR A 76 5.55 7.30 -0.53
N GLU A 77 6.88 7.17 -0.58
CA GLU A 77 7.80 7.77 -1.53
C GLU A 77 7.93 7.00 -2.85
N LEU A 78 7.03 6.05 -3.14
CA LEU A 78 7.13 5.15 -4.28
C LEU A 78 7.30 5.90 -5.61
N THR A 79 6.53 6.96 -5.81
CA THR A 79 6.47 7.77 -7.03
C THR A 79 7.11 9.14 -6.82
N THR A 80 6.31 10.19 -6.59
CA THR A 80 6.76 11.58 -6.51
C THR A 80 6.61 12.14 -5.08
N PRO A 81 7.35 13.21 -4.71
CA PRO A 81 7.14 13.87 -3.43
C PRO A 81 5.75 14.49 -3.27
N GLU A 82 5.06 14.84 -4.36
CA GLU A 82 3.68 15.33 -4.29
C GLU A 82 2.71 14.19 -3.98
N ASP A 83 2.86 13.04 -4.64
CA ASP A 83 2.09 11.83 -4.36
C ASP A 83 2.28 11.37 -2.90
N GLN A 84 3.50 11.45 -2.38
CA GLN A 84 3.77 11.18 -0.96
C GLN A 84 2.97 12.12 -0.03
N ARG A 85 2.97 13.43 -0.30
CA ARG A 85 2.17 14.39 0.48
C ARG A 85 0.67 14.15 0.36
N ARG A 86 0.20 13.82 -0.85
CA ARG A 86 -1.21 13.44 -1.11
C ARG A 86 -1.59 12.16 -0.39
N THR A 87 -0.66 11.24 -0.18
CA THR A 87 -0.88 10.03 0.62
C THR A 87 -1.07 10.36 2.09
N TRP A 88 -0.25 11.27 2.65
CA TRP A 88 -0.32 11.60 4.08
C TRP A 88 -1.54 12.42 4.48
N ARG A 89 -2.08 13.24 3.58
CA ARG A 89 -3.25 14.10 3.85
C ARG A 89 -4.49 13.32 4.32
N PRO A 90 -5.04 12.35 3.56
CA PRO A 90 -6.19 11.57 3.99
C PRO A 90 -5.88 10.71 5.23
N LEU A 91 -4.65 10.18 5.35
CA LEU A 91 -4.25 9.43 6.55
C LEU A 91 -4.27 10.28 7.82
N GLY A 92 -3.83 11.54 7.74
CA GLY A 92 -3.89 12.50 8.84
C GLY A 92 -5.32 12.98 9.16
N GLU A 93 -6.22 13.00 8.19
CA GLU A 93 -7.65 13.28 8.41
C GLU A 93 -8.35 12.10 9.09
N LEU A 94 -8.12 10.88 8.62
CA LEU A 94 -8.66 9.66 9.23
C LEU A 94 -8.19 9.46 10.68
N ASN A 95 -6.95 9.82 10.99
CA ASN A 95 -6.43 9.74 12.35
C ASN A 95 -7.14 10.73 13.29
N ARG A 96 -7.44 11.95 12.83
CA ARG A 96 -8.14 12.97 13.63
C ARG A 96 -9.63 12.72 13.81
N ALA A 97 -10.24 11.94 12.90
CA ALA A 97 -11.66 11.59 12.96
C ALA A 97 -11.97 10.39 13.87
N ARG A 98 -10.95 9.83 14.54
CA ARG A 98 -11.05 8.69 15.44
C ARG A 98 -10.88 9.08 16.91
#